data_AF-A0A1R3RJ35-F1
#
_entry.id   AF-A0A1R3RJ35-F1
#
_cell.length_a   1.000
_cell.length_b   1.000
_cell.length_c   1.000
_cell.angle_alpha   90.00
_cell.angle_beta   90.00
_cell.angle_gamma   90.00
#
_symmetry.space_group_name_H-M   'P 1'
#
loop_
_entity.id
_entity.type
_entity.pdbx_description
1 polymer ?
#
loop_
_entity_poly.entity_id
_entity_poly.type
_entity_poly.pdbx_seq_one_letter_code
_entity_poly.pdbx_strand_id
1 'polypeptide(L)'
;MLGESSKQGEVESQLGSSSSELRGPVFPKITSKDGIRLMRLKAGPSDSPLHADLEVIRIHRPTVPLYDAVSYTSIDETGNRDEFRPVFVGMYWDVVYVPHDCEQSLRSIRDDSVDRLLWVDSLCINSADLQETSQQVSLIGPIYRKRPES
;
A
#
# COMPACT_ATOMS: atom_id res chain seq x y z
N MET A 1 -5.11 -45.07 -53.90
CA MET A 1 -3.69 -44.67 -53.76
C MET A 1 -3.70 -43.29 -53.15
N LEU A 2 -3.61 -43.22 -51.82
CA LEU A 2 -2.39 -42.80 -51.10
C LEU A 2 -2.03 -41.37 -51.52
N GLY A 3 -2.40 -40.30 -50.82
CA GLY A 3 -2.43 -40.15 -49.37
C GLY A 3 -1.01 -39.92 -48.86
N GLU A 4 -0.73 -38.68 -48.44
CA GLU A 4 0.10 -38.26 -47.30
C GLU A 4 0.77 -36.90 -47.55
N SER A 5 0.17 -35.87 -46.96
CA SER A 5 0.78 -34.56 -46.71
C SER A 5 1.87 -34.70 -45.65
N SER A 6 3.06 -34.20 -45.95
CA SER A 6 4.17 -34.10 -45.00
C SER A 6 3.83 -33.14 -43.86
N LYS A 7 3.83 -33.68 -42.64
CA LYS A 7 3.86 -32.95 -41.36
C LYS A 7 5.11 -32.10 -41.27
N GLN A 8 4.95 -30.82 -40.95
CA GLN A 8 6.01 -29.99 -40.38
C GLN A 8 5.54 -29.57 -39.00
N GLY A 9 6.25 -30.07 -37.98
CA GLY A 9 5.87 -29.97 -36.58
C GLY A 9 5.91 -28.54 -36.08
N GLU A 10 4.81 -28.11 -35.49
CA GLU A 10 4.77 -27.03 -34.50
C GLU A 10 5.47 -27.54 -33.24
N VAL A 11 6.68 -27.04 -33.02
CA VAL A 11 7.32 -27.07 -31.70
C VAL A 11 6.78 -25.87 -30.93
N GLU A 12 5.64 -26.06 -30.26
CA GLU A 12 5.14 -25.11 -29.28
C GLU A 12 6.10 -25.10 -28.08
N SER A 13 6.91 -24.06 -28.01
CA SER A 13 7.76 -23.75 -26.87
C SER A 13 6.88 -23.36 -25.67
N GLN A 14 6.49 -24.36 -24.87
CA GLN A 14 6.01 -24.12 -23.51
C GLN A 14 7.20 -23.76 -22.62
N LEU A 15 7.41 -22.47 -22.39
CA LEU A 15 8.29 -21.96 -21.32
C LEU A 15 7.68 -20.67 -20.76
N GLY A 16 7.27 -20.75 -19.48
CA GLY A 16 7.01 -19.57 -18.66
C GLY A 16 5.60 -19.45 -18.11
N SER A 17 5.13 -20.44 -17.33
CA SER A 17 4.03 -20.17 -16.38
C SER A 17 4.52 -19.12 -15.38
N SER A 18 4.03 -17.89 -15.57
CA SER A 18 4.27 -16.70 -14.78
C SER A 18 4.10 -16.97 -13.28
N SER A 19 5.20 -16.85 -12.52
CA SER A 19 5.22 -16.83 -11.05
C SER A 19 4.57 -15.57 -10.43
N SER A 20 3.73 -14.85 -11.17
CA SER A 20 3.09 -13.59 -10.73
C SER A 20 1.77 -13.79 -9.99
N GLU A 21 1.17 -15.00 -10.00
CA GLU A 21 -0.15 -15.25 -9.38
C GLU A 21 -0.10 -15.58 -7.88
N LEU A 22 1.09 -15.82 -7.30
CA LEU A 22 1.28 -15.99 -5.85
C LEU A 22 1.53 -14.67 -5.11
N ARG A 23 1.64 -13.55 -5.84
CA ARG A 23 1.84 -12.22 -5.27
C ARG A 23 0.49 -11.66 -4.85
N GLY A 24 0.25 -11.59 -3.55
CA GLY A 24 -0.86 -10.79 -3.02
C GLY A 24 -0.73 -9.34 -3.51
N PRO A 25 -1.84 -8.60 -3.67
CA PRO A 25 -1.75 -7.21 -4.09
C PRO A 25 -1.01 -6.39 -3.03
N VAL A 26 -0.10 -5.50 -3.46
CA VAL A 26 0.63 -4.55 -2.59
C VAL A 26 -0.34 -3.80 -1.68
N PHE A 27 -1.52 -3.47 -2.20
CA PHE A 27 -2.64 -2.93 -1.45
C PHE A 27 -3.67 -4.03 -1.18
N PRO A 28 -3.86 -4.47 0.06
CA PRO A 28 -4.89 -5.45 0.37
C PRO A 28 -6.27 -4.89 0.01
N LYS A 29 -7.08 -5.67 -0.71
CA LYS A 29 -8.39 -5.21 -1.18
C LYS A 29 -9.33 -4.93 0.00
N ILE A 30 -9.94 -3.76 -0.02
CA ILE A 30 -10.99 -3.40 0.92
C ILE A 30 -12.31 -3.98 0.40
N THR A 31 -12.77 -5.06 1.01
CA THR A 31 -14.01 -5.76 0.61
C THR A 31 -15.26 -5.26 1.33
N SER A 32 -15.08 -4.40 2.35
CA SER A 32 -16.16 -3.92 3.22
C SER A 32 -16.30 -2.40 3.13
N LYS A 33 -17.54 -1.89 3.17
CA LYS A 33 -17.83 -0.44 3.10
C LYS A 33 -17.32 0.36 4.31
N ASP A 34 -17.03 -0.31 5.41
CA ASP A 34 -16.43 0.23 6.62
C ASP A 34 -14.95 -0.17 6.79
N GLY A 35 -14.35 -0.74 5.75
CA GLY A 35 -12.95 -1.13 5.76
C GLY A 35 -12.04 0.08 5.54
N ILE A 36 -11.01 0.18 6.36
CA ILE A 36 -9.91 1.13 6.19
C ILE A 36 -8.60 0.35 6.15
N ARG A 37 -7.61 0.87 5.42
CA ARG A 37 -6.25 0.34 5.50
C ARG A 37 -5.48 1.11 6.55
N LEU A 38 -4.78 0.38 7.40
CA LEU A 38 -3.77 0.93 8.28
C LEU A 38 -2.42 0.44 7.83
N MET A 39 -1.45 1.32 7.99
CA MET A 39 -0.05 1.06 7.73
C MET A 39 0.67 0.87 9.06
N ARG A 40 1.23 -0.30 9.26
CA ARG A 40 2.13 -0.60 10.37
C ARG A 40 3.55 -0.28 9.94
N LEU A 41 4.03 0.88 10.35
CA LEU A 41 5.40 1.29 10.15
C LEU A 41 6.32 0.51 11.10
N LYS A 42 7.29 -0.22 10.53
CA LYS A 42 8.23 -1.01 11.32
C LYS A 42 9.19 -0.12 12.07
N ALA A 43 9.47 -0.50 13.31
CA ALA A 43 10.52 0.09 14.10
C ALA A 43 11.89 -0.12 13.42
N GLY A 44 12.76 0.85 13.58
CA GLY A 44 14.14 0.69 13.16
C GLY A 44 14.89 2.02 13.07
N PRO A 45 16.23 1.95 12.94
CA PRO A 45 17.09 3.12 12.97
C PRO A 45 16.71 4.15 11.93
N SER A 46 16.81 5.44 12.25
CA SER A 46 16.50 6.56 11.35
C SER A 46 17.15 6.47 9.95
N ASP A 47 18.30 5.81 9.82
CA ASP A 47 19.05 5.62 8.56
C ASP A 47 18.67 4.34 7.78
N SER A 48 17.88 3.44 8.38
CA SER A 48 17.42 2.22 7.72
C SER A 48 16.28 2.52 6.73
N PRO A 49 16.09 1.67 5.70
CA PRO A 49 14.96 1.82 4.78
C PRO A 49 13.62 1.73 5.52
N LEU A 50 12.65 2.53 5.10
CA LEU A 50 11.30 2.46 5.65
C LEU A 50 10.61 1.19 5.18
N HIS A 51 10.21 0.34 6.13
CA HIS A 51 9.41 -0.84 5.88
C HIS A 51 8.08 -0.71 6.60
N ALA A 52 7.00 -1.06 5.91
CA ALA A 52 5.67 -1.01 6.47
C ALA A 52 4.83 -2.22 6.03
N ASP A 53 3.89 -2.64 6.86
CA ASP A 53 2.86 -3.60 6.46
C ASP A 53 1.53 -2.88 6.30
N LEU A 54 0.76 -3.24 5.28
CA LEU A 54 -0.62 -2.77 5.13
C LEU A 54 -1.58 -3.82 5.64
N GLU A 55 -2.50 -3.42 6.52
CA GLU A 55 -3.57 -4.27 7.03
C GLU A 55 -4.94 -3.60 6.84
N VAL A 56 -5.94 -4.39 6.47
CA VAL A 56 -7.33 -3.91 6.34
C VAL A 56 -8.07 -4.20 7.64
N ILE A 57 -8.57 -3.16 8.28
CA ILE A 57 -9.41 -3.27 9.46
C ILE A 57 -10.80 -2.67 9.19
N ARG A 58 -11.76 -2.94 10.07
CA ARG A 58 -13.09 -2.31 10.02
C ARG A 58 -13.18 -1.22 11.06
N ILE A 59 -13.39 0.02 10.64
CA ILE A 59 -13.38 1.19 11.53
C ILE A 59 -14.51 1.17 12.57
N HIS A 60 -15.65 0.54 12.26
CA HIS A 60 -16.78 0.47 13.18
C HIS A 60 -16.69 -0.69 14.18
N ARG A 61 -15.64 -1.51 14.15
CA ARG A 61 -15.46 -2.54 15.17
C ARG A 61 -15.13 -1.95 16.55
N PRO A 62 -15.52 -2.63 17.64
CA PRO A 62 -15.19 -2.20 18.99
C PRO A 62 -13.69 -2.38 19.32
N THR A 63 -13.02 -3.33 18.66
CA THR A 63 -11.61 -3.67 18.88
C THR A 63 -10.68 -3.03 17.84
N VAL A 64 -10.91 -1.77 17.49
CA VAL A 64 -10.02 -1.06 16.55
C VAL A 64 -8.71 -0.75 17.29
N PRO A 65 -7.55 -1.14 16.74
CA PRO A 65 -6.27 -0.79 17.33
C PRO A 65 -6.09 0.73 17.35
N LEU A 66 -5.36 1.24 18.35
CA LEU A 66 -4.99 2.65 18.39
C LEU A 66 -4.08 2.94 17.18
N TYR A 67 -4.42 3.96 16.40
CA TYR A 67 -3.63 4.41 15.26
C TYR A 67 -3.62 5.93 15.22
N ASP A 68 -2.57 6.50 14.64
CA ASP A 68 -2.51 7.92 14.32
C ASP A 68 -2.95 8.18 12.88
N ALA A 69 -3.80 9.18 12.68
CA ALA A 69 -4.19 9.62 11.35
C ALA A 69 -3.31 10.78 10.90
N VAL A 70 -2.66 10.61 9.75
CA VAL A 70 -1.76 11.60 9.12
C VAL A 70 -2.30 11.84 7.72
N SER A 71 -2.92 12.99 7.47
CA SER A 71 -3.23 13.45 6.11
C SER A 71 -2.04 14.25 5.63
N TYR A 72 -1.40 13.81 4.57
CA TYR A 72 -0.41 14.63 3.91
C TYR A 72 -0.98 15.13 2.59
N THR A 73 -1.54 16.34 2.62
CA THR A 73 -1.81 17.08 1.39
C THR A 73 -0.48 17.59 0.87
N SER A 74 0.11 16.91 -0.12
CA SER A 74 1.16 17.50 -0.95
C SER A 74 0.59 18.76 -1.62
N ILE A 75 0.78 19.90 -0.97
CA ILE A 75 0.69 21.20 -1.60
C ILE A 75 2.12 21.71 -1.64
N ASP A 76 2.86 21.23 -2.63
CA ASP A 76 3.77 22.14 -3.30
C ASP A 76 3.48 22.06 -4.80
N GLU A 77 2.92 23.17 -5.28
CA GLU A 77 2.55 23.46 -6.65
C GLU A 77 3.81 23.71 -7.51
N THR A 78 4.99 23.55 -6.93
CA THR A 78 6.31 23.80 -7.54
C THR A 78 7.00 22.50 -7.93
N GLY A 79 6.30 21.66 -8.70
CA GLY A 79 6.84 21.08 -9.93
C GLY A 79 8.22 20.39 -9.95
N ASN A 80 8.70 19.76 -8.89
CA ASN A 80 9.82 18.82 -8.98
C ASN A 80 9.33 17.38 -8.78
N ARG A 81 9.08 16.68 -9.89
CA ARG A 81 8.77 15.24 -9.91
C ARG A 81 9.92 14.33 -9.45
N ASP A 82 11.07 14.90 -9.08
CA ASP A 82 12.30 14.17 -8.74
C ASP A 82 12.44 13.77 -7.27
N GLU A 83 11.47 14.10 -6.40
CA GLU A 83 11.59 13.84 -4.96
C GLU A 83 10.66 12.72 -4.44
N PHE A 84 10.35 11.73 -5.27
CA PHE A 84 9.70 10.52 -4.76
C PHE A 84 10.73 9.62 -4.07
N ARG A 85 10.41 9.15 -2.86
CA ARG A 85 11.25 8.24 -2.08
C ARG A 85 10.59 6.86 -2.00
N PRO A 86 11.39 5.77 -2.04
CA PRO A 86 10.86 4.42 -1.92
C PRO A 86 10.51 4.09 -0.46
N VAL A 87 9.31 3.56 -0.27
CA VAL A 87 8.86 2.89 0.96
C VAL A 87 8.61 1.44 0.62
N PHE A 88 9.18 0.54 1.43
CA PHE A 88 8.99 -0.89 1.24
C PHE A 88 7.74 -1.35 1.97
N VAL A 89 6.91 -2.15 1.31
CA VAL A 89 5.61 -2.56 1.81
C VAL A 89 5.46 -4.08 1.77
N GLY A 90 4.98 -4.65 2.86
CA GLY A 90 4.61 -6.06 2.97
C GLY A 90 5.79 -7.02 3.03
N MET A 91 5.47 -8.32 3.06
CA MET A 91 6.44 -9.39 3.26
C MET A 91 7.45 -9.56 2.11
N TYR A 92 7.09 -9.09 0.92
CA TYR A 92 7.93 -9.18 -0.28
C TYR A 92 8.72 -7.89 -0.56
N TRP A 93 8.70 -6.91 0.36
CA TRP A 93 9.38 -5.63 0.21
C TRP A 93 9.01 -4.92 -1.11
N ASP A 94 7.73 -4.92 -1.43
CA ASP A 94 7.22 -4.23 -2.62
C ASP A 94 7.46 -2.73 -2.48
N VAL A 95 7.85 -2.05 -3.56
CA VAL A 95 8.24 -0.64 -3.51
C VAL A 95 7.05 0.25 -3.85
N VAL A 96 6.72 1.15 -2.94
CA VAL A 96 5.76 2.25 -3.16
C VAL A 96 6.52 3.57 -3.13
N TYR A 97 6.29 4.41 -4.13
CA TYR A 97 6.90 5.73 -4.22
C TYR A 97 6.00 6.76 -3.57
N VAL A 98 6.51 7.45 -2.55
CA VAL A 98 5.80 8.54 -1.85
C VAL A 98 6.55 9.85 -2.02
N PRO A 99 5.86 11.00 -1.94
CA PRO A 99 6.54 12.31 -1.90
C PRO A 99 7.56 12.38 -0.76
N HIS A 100 8.67 13.10 -0.97
CA HIS A 100 9.73 13.28 0.02
C HIS A 100 9.20 13.70 1.39
N ASP A 101 8.26 14.64 1.44
CA ASP A 101 7.71 15.12 2.70
C ASP A 101 6.90 14.07 3.45
N CYS A 102 6.22 13.18 2.71
CA CYS A 102 5.55 12.03 3.30
C CYS A 102 6.60 11.08 3.88
N GLU A 103 7.66 10.77 3.14
CA GLU A 103 8.76 9.92 3.63
C GLU A 103 9.43 10.49 4.89
N GLN A 104 9.71 11.79 4.89
CA GLN A 104 10.32 12.48 6.03
C GLN A 104 9.39 12.46 7.25
N SER A 105 8.08 12.64 7.04
CA SER A 105 7.07 12.52 8.10
C SER A 105 6.99 11.10 8.66
N LEU A 106 7.09 10.08 7.80
CA LEU A 106 7.15 8.69 8.27
C LEU A 106 8.41 8.44 9.10
N ARG A 107 9.57 8.95 8.67
CA ARG A 107 10.80 8.85 9.46
C ARG A 107 10.71 9.56 10.81
N SER A 108 10.05 10.71 10.88
CA SER A 108 9.92 11.47 12.14
C SER A 108 8.95 10.80 13.12
N ILE A 109 7.94 10.11 12.62
CA ILE A 109 6.99 9.32 13.42
C ILE A 109 7.58 7.97 13.81
N ARG A 110 8.48 7.41 12.99
CA ARG A 110 9.13 6.12 13.26
C ARG A 110 9.87 6.15 14.58
N ASP A 111 9.65 5.10 15.36
CA ASP A 111 10.36 4.84 16.60
C ASP A 111 11.44 3.80 16.34
N ASP A 112 12.58 3.90 17.02
CA ASP A 112 13.67 2.94 16.85
C ASP A 112 13.31 1.55 17.40
N SER A 113 12.35 1.45 18.34
CA SER A 113 12.05 0.23 19.09
C SER A 113 10.61 -0.27 18.96
N VAL A 114 9.65 0.59 18.58
CA VAL A 114 8.22 0.24 18.60
C VAL A 114 7.52 0.50 17.26
N ASP A 115 6.91 -0.53 16.68
CA ASP A 115 6.09 -0.41 15.47
C ASP A 115 4.95 0.61 15.71
N ARG A 116 4.73 1.51 14.74
CA ARG A 116 3.66 2.50 14.79
C ARG A 116 2.56 2.14 13.81
N LEU A 117 1.31 2.23 14.25
CA LEU A 117 0.15 2.02 13.39
C LEU A 117 -0.43 3.36 12.95
N LEU A 118 -0.46 3.58 11.64
CA LEU A 118 -0.76 4.87 11.04
C LEU A 118 -1.83 4.72 9.96
N TRP A 119 -2.71 5.69 9.82
CA TRP A 119 -3.50 5.89 8.63
C TRP A 119 -2.89 7.06 7.85
N VAL A 120 -2.42 6.82 6.63
CA VAL A 120 -1.79 7.82 5.77
C VAL A 120 -2.56 7.86 4.46
N ASP A 121 -3.16 8.98 4.09
CA ASP A 121 -3.99 9.11 2.88
C ASP A 121 -3.27 8.62 1.61
N SER A 122 -2.02 9.03 1.40
CA SER A 122 -1.21 8.67 0.22
C SER A 122 -0.87 7.18 0.08
N LEU A 123 -0.88 6.42 1.18
CA LEU A 123 -0.52 5.00 1.24
C LEU A 123 -1.69 4.08 1.59
N CYS A 124 -2.69 4.60 2.30
CA CYS A 124 -3.85 3.85 2.76
C CYS A 124 -5.03 4.00 1.80
N ILE A 125 -4.99 4.94 0.84
CA ILE A 125 -5.99 5.08 -0.22
C ILE A 125 -5.35 4.69 -1.56
N ASN A 126 -6.00 3.78 -2.30
CA ASN A 126 -5.55 3.41 -3.63
C ASN A 126 -6.10 4.42 -4.63
N SER A 127 -5.32 5.45 -4.93
CA SER A 127 -5.70 6.50 -5.88
C SER A 127 -5.96 6.00 -7.31
N ALA A 128 -5.52 4.78 -7.65
CA ALA A 128 -5.84 4.15 -8.95
C ALA A 128 -7.27 3.57 -8.99
N ASP A 129 -7.91 3.37 -7.84
CA ASP A 129 -9.28 2.89 -7.71
C ASP A 129 -10.19 4.03 -7.24
N LEU A 130 -10.92 4.62 -8.19
CA LEU A 130 -11.85 5.73 -7.92
C LEU A 130 -13.01 5.31 -7.00
N GLN A 131 -13.44 4.05 -7.06
CA GLN A 131 -14.52 3.56 -6.22
C GLN A 131 -14.04 3.42 -4.77
N GLU A 132 -12.85 2.88 -4.57
CA GLU A 132 -12.21 2.82 -3.25
C GLU A 132 -11.95 4.23 -2.71
N THR A 133 -11.40 5.12 -3.54
CA THR A 133 -11.11 6.51 -3.15
C THR A 133 -12.36 7.22 -2.65
N SER A 134 -13.47 7.13 -3.38
CA SER A 134 -14.74 7.73 -2.96
C SER A 134 -15.24 7.16 -1.63
N GLN A 135 -15.07 5.85 -1.40
CA GLN A 135 -15.42 5.23 -0.13
C GLN A 135 -14.52 5.71 1.02
N GLN A 136 -13.20 5.74 0.82
CA GLN A 136 -12.25 6.20 1.84
C GLN A 136 -12.47 7.67 2.19
N VAL A 137 -12.74 8.53 1.21
CA VAL A 137 -13.07 9.95 1.45
C VAL A 137 -14.29 10.11 2.35
N SER A 138 -15.32 9.27 2.17
CA SER A 138 -16.48 9.25 3.07
C SER A 138 -16.15 8.78 4.49
N LEU A 139 -15.05 8.06 4.68
CA LEU A 139 -14.61 7.53 5.97
C LEU A 139 -13.58 8.43 6.67
N ILE A 140 -13.03 9.46 6.02
CA ILE A 140 -12.07 10.41 6.63
C ILE A 140 -12.62 10.97 7.94
N GLY A 141 -13.85 11.50 7.96
CA GLY A 141 -14.45 12.04 9.19
C GLY A 141 -14.45 11.04 10.36
N PRO A 142 -14.99 9.82 10.17
CA PRO A 142 -14.87 8.73 11.15
C PRO A 142 -13.43 8.37 11.54
N ILE A 143 -12.48 8.35 10.59
CA ILE A 143 -11.06 8.01 10.83
C ILE A 143 -10.43 8.96 11.83
N TYR A 144 -10.63 10.27 11.66
CA TYR A 144 -10.11 11.27 12.59
C TYR A 144 -10.84 11.26 13.93
N ARG A 145 -12.14 10.96 13.96
CA ARG A 145 -12.93 10.88 15.20
C ARG A 145 -12.55 9.69 16.09
N LYS A 146 -12.07 8.59 15.50
CA LYS A 146 -11.68 7.37 16.23
C LYS A 146 -10.23 7.39 16.73
N ARG A 147 -9.44 8.40 16.37
CA ARG A 147 -8.11 8.60 16.93
C ARG A 147 -8.25 8.90 18.44
N PRO A 148 -7.58 8.15 19.33
CA PRO A 148 -7.49 8.53 20.74
C PRO A 148 -6.71 9.85 20.85
N GLU A 149 -7.29 10.89 21.44
CA GLU A 149 -6.51 12.05 21.91
C GLU A 149 -5.47 11.53 22.92
N SER A 150 -4.21 11.90 22.71
CA SER A 150 -3.06 11.51 23.53
C SER A 150 -3.06 12.19 24.88
#